data_AF-A0A0F8XA04-F1
#
_entry.id   AF-A0A0F8XA04-F1
#
_cell.length_a   1.000
_cell.length_b   1.000
_cell.length_c   1.000
_cell.angle_alpha   90.00
_cell.angle_beta   90.00
_cell.angle_gamma   90.00
#
_symmetry.space_group_name_H-M   'P 1'
#
loop_
_entity.id
_entity.type
_entity.pdbx_description
1 polymer ?
#
loop_
_entity_poly.entity_id
_entity_poly.type
_entity_poly.pdbx_seq_one_letter_code
_entity_poly.pdbx_strand_id
1 'polypeptide(L)'
;MARGTGSNVHIEMGSTPIIAAPFTMAARFKIDDLTHTGVILSIGNKAVANELWGIDVSGTESGDPVRSFAFSPGGFQAAKSTAGPSANTWHHACGVEAANNDRRAFLDGGNKGLNVATRAPSGADEVQIGQNARSTNDGDLLGDVAEAAIWNVALTDAEVAILAKGYSPLSVRPESLVFYMPLVRDIYDVIGAIAFTDFSTTITDHPPIIYPSRGILGAAAAAGGVTVSAALATATVLSPVSAVVTGALVSSVLATATALSPVSTHINTVSAPVATATALSFAALHINTVLASLSAATALSP
;
A
#
# COMPACT_ATOMS: atom_id res chain seq x y z
N MET A 1 6.93 -2.70 -20.11
CA MET A 1 5.88 -2.80 -21.15
C MET A 1 4.63 -3.40 -20.52
N ALA A 2 3.43 -2.90 -20.73
CA ALA A 2 2.18 -3.37 -20.11
C ALA A 2 1.43 -4.36 -21.04
N ARG A 3 0.17 -4.68 -20.73
CA ARG A 3 -0.72 -5.43 -21.62
C ARG A 3 -1.95 -4.66 -22.04
N GLY A 4 -2.10 -4.53 -23.36
CA GLY A 4 -3.33 -4.10 -24.01
C GLY A 4 -4.38 -5.17 -23.92
N THR A 5 -5.52 -4.78 -23.38
CA THR A 5 -6.80 -5.48 -23.33
C THR A 5 -7.75 -4.87 -24.36
N GLY A 6 -8.90 -5.51 -24.56
CA GLY A 6 -9.87 -5.17 -25.58
C GLY A 6 -11.02 -6.17 -25.55
N SER A 7 -11.95 -6.08 -26.50
CA SER A 7 -13.07 -7.02 -26.56
C SER A 7 -12.59 -8.47 -26.65
N ASN A 8 -13.00 -9.30 -25.68
CA ASN A 8 -12.53 -10.68 -25.47
C ASN A 8 -11.01 -10.86 -25.30
N VAL A 9 -10.27 -9.80 -24.91
CA VAL A 9 -8.81 -9.87 -24.71
C VAL A 9 -8.50 -9.76 -23.22
N HIS A 10 -8.07 -10.87 -22.63
CA HIS A 10 -7.86 -11.02 -21.19
C HIS A 10 -6.74 -12.03 -20.86
N ILE A 11 -6.36 -12.06 -19.58
CA ILE A 11 -5.46 -13.08 -19.02
C ILE A 11 -6.23 -13.87 -17.98
N GLU A 12 -6.13 -15.20 -18.04
CA GLU A 12 -6.85 -16.11 -17.14
C GLU A 12 -5.88 -16.95 -16.31
N MET A 13 -6.23 -17.13 -15.04
CA MET A 13 -5.68 -18.14 -14.14
C MET A 13 -6.82 -18.97 -13.55
N GLY A 14 -6.89 -20.25 -13.91
CA GLY A 14 -7.90 -21.20 -13.42
C GLY A 14 -7.71 -21.69 -11.96
N SER A 15 -7.19 -20.83 -11.10
CA SER A 15 -7.08 -21.00 -9.65
C SER A 15 -7.06 -19.63 -8.98
N THR A 16 -7.43 -19.52 -7.70
CA THR A 16 -7.31 -18.27 -6.93
C THR A 16 -6.59 -18.46 -5.60
N PRO A 17 -5.72 -17.53 -5.18
CA PRO A 17 -5.12 -17.55 -3.85
C PRO A 17 -6.06 -17.09 -2.73
N ILE A 18 -7.23 -16.50 -3.07
CA ILE A 18 -8.18 -15.95 -2.10
C ILE A 18 -9.62 -16.41 -2.38
N ILE A 19 -10.36 -16.70 -1.31
CA ILE A 19 -11.75 -17.20 -1.37
C ILE A 19 -12.70 -16.46 -0.41
N ALA A 20 -12.19 -15.51 0.38
CA ALA A 20 -12.95 -14.73 1.34
C ALA A 20 -12.15 -13.49 1.78
N ALA A 21 -12.84 -12.47 2.31
CA ALA A 21 -12.23 -11.35 3.01
C ALA A 21 -11.48 -11.83 4.29
N PRO A 22 -10.41 -11.15 4.74
CA PRO A 22 -9.88 -9.90 4.20
C PRO A 22 -8.88 -10.09 3.05
N PHE A 23 -8.92 -9.19 2.07
CA PHE A 23 -7.93 -9.12 1.01
C PHE A 23 -7.87 -7.73 0.37
N THR A 24 -6.85 -7.53 -0.47
CA THR A 24 -6.71 -6.34 -1.31
C THR A 24 -6.35 -6.74 -2.72
N MET A 25 -6.91 -6.06 -3.71
CA MET A 25 -6.53 -6.19 -5.11
C MET A 25 -6.17 -4.81 -5.67
N ALA A 26 -5.11 -4.72 -6.47
CA ALA A 26 -4.70 -3.47 -7.09
C ALA A 26 -4.09 -3.71 -8.46
N ALA A 27 -4.18 -2.70 -9.31
CA ALA A 27 -3.52 -2.68 -10.60
C ALA A 27 -3.32 -1.25 -11.09
N ARG A 28 -2.33 -1.08 -11.95
CA ARG A 28 -2.22 0.10 -12.81
C ARG A 28 -3.08 -0.12 -14.04
N PHE A 29 -3.78 0.92 -14.47
CA PHE A 29 -4.62 0.85 -15.65
C PHE A 29 -4.56 2.15 -16.45
N LYS A 30 -4.86 2.07 -17.73
CA LYS A 30 -5.03 3.21 -18.63
C LYS A 30 -6.13 2.88 -19.62
N ILE A 31 -7.15 3.72 -19.71
CA ILE A 31 -8.29 3.53 -20.63
C ILE A 31 -8.35 4.66 -21.65
N ASP A 32 -8.90 4.39 -22.83
CA ASP A 32 -9.12 5.35 -23.90
C ASP A 32 -10.59 5.82 -23.98
N ASP A 33 -11.53 4.97 -23.58
CA ASP A 33 -12.96 5.27 -23.49
C ASP A 33 -13.44 5.40 -22.04
N LEU A 34 -13.80 6.63 -21.64
CA LEU A 34 -14.35 6.93 -20.31
C LEU A 34 -15.83 6.55 -20.15
N THR A 35 -16.53 6.20 -21.23
CA THR A 35 -17.97 5.90 -21.22
C THR A 35 -18.27 4.41 -21.08
N HIS A 36 -17.24 3.57 -21.24
CA HIS A 36 -17.34 2.12 -21.15
C HIS A 36 -17.10 1.63 -19.71
N THR A 37 -17.75 0.53 -19.32
CA THR A 37 -17.45 -0.15 -18.05
C THR A 37 -16.55 -1.36 -18.33
N GLY A 38 -15.34 -1.34 -17.78
CA GLY A 38 -14.32 -2.36 -18.02
C GLY A 38 -13.67 -2.85 -16.73
N VAL A 39 -13.48 -4.16 -16.62
CA VAL A 39 -12.94 -4.83 -15.43
C VAL A 39 -11.44 -4.93 -15.51
N ILE A 40 -10.76 -4.39 -14.51
CA ILE A 40 -9.30 -4.31 -14.48
C ILE A 40 -8.72 -5.64 -13.96
N LEU A 41 -9.23 -6.11 -12.82
CA LEU A 41 -8.82 -7.35 -12.17
C LEU A 41 -10.02 -7.91 -11.39
N SER A 42 -10.27 -9.20 -11.55
CA SER A 42 -11.38 -9.87 -10.87
C SER A 42 -11.00 -11.27 -10.40
N ILE A 43 -11.78 -11.76 -9.44
CA ILE A 43 -11.62 -13.07 -8.81
C ILE A 43 -13.02 -13.62 -8.60
N GLY A 44 -13.29 -14.83 -9.06
CA GLY A 44 -14.63 -15.37 -8.97
C GLY A 44 -14.73 -16.84 -9.32
N ASN A 45 -15.97 -17.31 -9.42
CA ASN A 45 -16.31 -18.68 -9.72
C ASN A 45 -16.64 -18.81 -11.21
N LYS A 46 -15.76 -19.46 -11.97
CA LYS A 46 -15.93 -19.60 -13.44
C LYS A 46 -17.15 -20.41 -13.85
N ALA A 47 -17.79 -21.12 -12.92
CA ALA A 47 -19.02 -21.88 -13.17
C ALA A 47 -20.29 -21.13 -12.75
N VAL A 48 -20.18 -19.94 -12.15
CA VAL A 48 -21.32 -19.18 -11.62
C VAL A 48 -21.31 -17.73 -12.10
N ALA A 49 -22.46 -17.23 -12.56
CA ALA A 49 -22.56 -15.91 -13.19
C ALA A 49 -22.48 -14.73 -12.21
N ASN A 50 -22.66 -14.96 -10.92
CA ASN A 50 -22.86 -13.92 -9.91
C ASN A 50 -22.11 -14.20 -8.61
N GLU A 51 -20.92 -14.80 -8.69
CA GLU A 51 -20.07 -15.10 -7.55
C GLU A 51 -18.64 -14.60 -7.83
N LEU A 52 -18.41 -13.30 -7.60
CA LEU A 52 -17.12 -12.67 -7.88
C LEU A 52 -16.87 -11.38 -7.08
N TRP A 53 -15.60 -11.05 -6.95
CA TRP A 53 -15.09 -9.74 -6.58
C TRP A 53 -14.30 -9.14 -7.73
N GLY A 54 -14.19 -7.83 -7.77
CA GLY A 54 -13.32 -7.19 -8.74
C GLY A 54 -13.10 -5.71 -8.49
N ILE A 55 -12.19 -5.18 -9.29
CA ILE A 55 -12.01 -3.75 -9.51
C ILE A 55 -12.31 -3.42 -10.97
N ASP A 56 -13.14 -2.41 -11.19
CA ASP A 56 -13.49 -1.92 -12.51
C ASP A 56 -13.41 -0.39 -12.58
N VAL A 57 -13.49 0.13 -13.79
CA VAL A 57 -13.83 1.51 -14.08
C VAL A 57 -15.22 1.56 -14.68
N SER A 58 -16.08 2.44 -14.18
CA SER A 58 -17.49 2.48 -14.55
C SER A 58 -17.87 3.75 -15.29
N GLY A 59 -17.70 3.76 -16.62
CA GLY A 59 -18.08 4.88 -17.49
C GLY A 59 -19.58 5.12 -17.69
N THR A 60 -20.43 4.28 -17.07
CA THR A 60 -21.90 4.41 -17.12
C THR A 60 -22.47 5.09 -15.87
N GLU A 61 -21.64 5.37 -14.88
CA GLU A 61 -22.02 6.04 -13.65
C GLU A 61 -21.49 7.47 -13.61
N SER A 62 -22.24 8.37 -12.98
CA SER A 62 -21.83 9.78 -12.86
C SER A 62 -20.45 9.91 -12.22
N GLY A 63 -19.52 10.54 -12.93
CA GLY A 63 -18.16 10.79 -12.47
C GLY A 63 -17.19 9.63 -12.74
N ASP A 64 -17.60 8.64 -13.52
CA ASP A 64 -16.79 7.55 -14.06
C ASP A 64 -15.90 6.85 -13.01
N PRO A 65 -16.45 6.46 -11.85
CA PRO A 65 -15.64 6.03 -10.71
C PRO A 65 -14.92 4.72 -11.00
N VAL A 66 -13.76 4.55 -10.36
CA VAL A 66 -13.21 3.23 -10.08
C VAL A 66 -14.08 2.59 -9.00
N ARG A 67 -14.52 1.36 -9.23
CA ARG A 67 -15.28 0.60 -8.25
C ARG A 67 -14.47 -0.57 -7.77
N SER A 68 -14.58 -0.84 -6.48
CA SER A 68 -14.36 -2.17 -5.93
C SER A 68 -15.74 -2.76 -5.73
N PHE A 69 -15.97 -3.96 -6.22
CA PHE A 69 -17.29 -4.60 -6.18
C PHE A 69 -17.25 -6.03 -5.66
N ALA A 70 -18.41 -6.47 -5.18
CA ALA A 70 -18.71 -7.86 -4.92
C ALA A 70 -20.09 -8.18 -5.48
N PHE A 71 -20.20 -9.31 -6.18
CA PHE A 71 -21.44 -9.84 -6.69
C PHE A 71 -21.63 -11.25 -6.10
N SER A 72 -22.74 -11.43 -5.39
CA SER A 72 -23.23 -12.71 -4.90
C SER A 72 -24.69 -12.89 -5.33
N PRO A 73 -25.34 -14.06 -5.11
CA PRO A 73 -26.74 -14.27 -5.46
C PRO A 73 -27.73 -13.25 -4.90
N GLY A 74 -27.38 -12.56 -3.82
CA GLY A 74 -28.23 -11.49 -3.27
C GLY A 74 -28.13 -10.15 -4.01
N GLY A 75 -27.22 -10.00 -4.98
CA GLY A 75 -27.09 -8.82 -5.84
C GLY A 75 -25.67 -8.23 -5.91
N PHE A 76 -25.52 -7.18 -6.71
CA PHE A 76 -24.27 -6.41 -6.86
C PHE A 76 -24.17 -5.32 -5.79
N GLN A 77 -22.98 -5.13 -5.23
CA GLN A 77 -22.65 -3.98 -4.39
C GLN A 77 -21.24 -3.49 -4.71
N ALA A 78 -21.05 -2.17 -4.69
CA ALA A 78 -19.76 -1.55 -4.97
C ALA A 78 -19.47 -0.36 -4.05
N ALA A 79 -18.22 -0.24 -3.65
CA ALA A 79 -17.64 1.03 -3.22
C ALA A 79 -17.16 1.78 -4.46
N LYS A 80 -17.30 3.10 -4.48
CA LYS A 80 -17.04 3.94 -5.65
C LYS A 80 -16.08 5.04 -5.28
N SER A 81 -14.99 5.23 -6.04
CA SER A 81 -14.10 6.35 -5.81
C SER A 81 -14.84 7.69 -5.93
N THR A 82 -14.35 8.72 -5.25
CA THR A 82 -14.97 10.06 -5.26
C THR A 82 -14.65 10.87 -6.52
N ALA A 83 -13.85 10.30 -7.42
CA ALA A 83 -13.46 10.88 -8.71
C ALA A 83 -13.25 9.74 -9.73
N GLY A 84 -13.30 10.08 -11.01
CA GLY A 84 -12.99 9.18 -12.12
C GLY A 84 -11.59 9.41 -12.69
N PRO A 85 -11.06 8.44 -13.45
CA PRO A 85 -9.79 8.56 -14.13
C PRO A 85 -9.88 9.50 -15.34
N SER A 86 -8.72 9.87 -15.87
CA SER A 86 -8.61 10.58 -17.14
C SER A 86 -8.20 9.62 -18.26
N ALA A 87 -8.70 9.85 -19.47
CA ALA A 87 -8.36 9.04 -20.63
C ALA A 87 -6.87 9.13 -20.96
N ASN A 88 -6.33 8.04 -21.52
CA ASN A 88 -4.97 7.92 -22.03
C ASN A 88 -3.86 8.23 -21.00
N THR A 89 -4.17 8.17 -19.71
CA THR A 89 -3.22 8.39 -18.60
C THR A 89 -3.19 7.17 -17.69
N TRP A 90 -2.00 6.82 -17.19
CA TRP A 90 -1.84 5.75 -16.21
C TRP A 90 -2.38 6.16 -14.84
N HIS A 91 -3.35 5.41 -14.35
CA HIS A 91 -3.95 5.55 -13.03
C HIS A 91 -3.69 4.29 -12.18
N HIS A 92 -3.92 4.40 -10.87
CA HIS A 92 -3.86 3.27 -9.94
C HIS A 92 -5.24 2.99 -9.35
N ALA A 93 -5.78 1.80 -9.60
CA ALA A 93 -7.01 1.30 -8.99
C ALA A 93 -6.66 0.35 -7.85
N CYS A 94 -7.35 0.49 -6.72
CA CYS A 94 -7.22 -0.45 -5.61
C CYS A 94 -8.57 -0.69 -4.93
N GLY A 95 -8.88 -1.96 -4.71
CA GLY A 95 -10.03 -2.44 -3.97
C GLY A 95 -9.58 -3.14 -2.69
N VAL A 96 -10.08 -2.70 -1.54
CA VAL A 96 -9.84 -3.35 -0.24
C VAL A 96 -11.16 -3.93 0.26
N GLU A 97 -11.22 -5.25 0.41
CA GLU A 97 -12.32 -5.94 1.07
C GLU A 97 -11.85 -6.32 2.48
N ALA A 98 -12.13 -5.47 3.46
CA ALA A 98 -11.70 -5.69 4.85
C ALA A 98 -12.62 -6.67 5.60
N ALA A 99 -13.87 -6.73 5.18
CA ALA A 99 -14.88 -7.69 5.61
C ALA A 99 -15.99 -7.75 4.54
N ASN A 100 -16.88 -8.73 4.63
CA ASN A 100 -18.03 -8.87 3.73
C ASN A 100 -18.96 -7.62 3.70
N ASN A 101 -18.81 -6.72 4.67
CA ASN A 101 -19.55 -5.47 4.82
C ASN A 101 -18.60 -4.26 5.00
N ASP A 102 -17.36 -4.36 4.54
CA ASP A 102 -16.40 -3.25 4.49
C ASP A 102 -15.59 -3.35 3.21
N ARG A 103 -16.08 -2.65 2.18
CA ARG A 103 -15.47 -2.56 0.86
C ARG A 103 -15.04 -1.15 0.58
N ARG A 104 -13.84 -0.97 0.06
CA ARG A 104 -13.27 0.33 -0.24
C ARG A 104 -12.69 0.34 -1.64
N ALA A 105 -12.90 1.44 -2.35
CA ALA A 105 -12.36 1.67 -3.68
C ALA A 105 -11.48 2.92 -3.64
N PHE A 106 -10.30 2.85 -4.25
CA PHE A 106 -9.34 3.94 -4.31
C PHE A 106 -8.94 4.18 -5.76
N LEU A 107 -8.86 5.46 -6.12
CA LEU A 107 -8.25 5.93 -7.35
C LEU A 107 -7.03 6.79 -6.99
N ASP A 108 -5.88 6.45 -7.56
CA ASP A 108 -4.60 7.14 -7.37
C ASP A 108 -4.18 7.25 -5.90
N GLY A 109 -4.49 6.22 -5.11
CA GLY A 109 -4.10 6.12 -3.71
C GLY A 109 -4.96 6.94 -2.75
N GLY A 110 -5.88 7.74 -3.31
CA GLY A 110 -6.86 8.53 -2.59
C GLY A 110 -8.25 8.30 -3.16
N ASN A 111 -9.04 9.38 -3.24
CA ASN A 111 -10.40 9.38 -3.81
C ASN A 111 -11.25 8.22 -3.30
N LYS A 112 -11.21 7.97 -1.99
CA LYS A 112 -11.70 6.74 -1.36
C LYS A 112 -13.21 6.69 -1.31
N GLY A 113 -13.78 5.59 -1.81
CA GLY A 113 -15.16 5.16 -1.56
C GLY A 113 -15.26 4.14 -0.44
N LEU A 114 -16.43 4.09 0.21
CA LEU A 114 -16.79 3.03 1.17
C LEU A 114 -18.19 2.49 0.85
N ASN A 115 -18.34 1.17 0.91
CA ASN A 115 -19.63 0.49 0.91
C ASN A 115 -19.67 -0.50 2.08
N VAL A 116 -20.77 -0.47 2.84
CA VAL A 116 -20.96 -1.30 4.04
C VAL A 116 -22.06 -2.35 3.90
N ALA A 117 -22.57 -2.55 2.68
CA ALA A 117 -23.60 -3.55 2.43
C ALA A 117 -22.96 -4.95 2.39
N THR A 118 -23.60 -5.91 3.07
CA THR A 118 -23.10 -7.27 3.15
C THR A 118 -23.15 -7.98 1.80
N ARG A 119 -21.98 -8.42 1.32
CA ARG A 119 -21.80 -9.37 0.21
C ARG A 119 -20.67 -10.32 0.53
N ALA A 120 -20.92 -11.60 0.29
CA ALA A 120 -19.94 -12.67 0.49
C ALA A 120 -20.03 -13.61 -0.71
N PRO A 121 -19.34 -13.27 -1.82
CA PRO A 121 -19.16 -14.22 -2.90
C PRO A 121 -18.54 -15.54 -2.41
N SER A 122 -18.83 -16.65 -3.09
CA SER A 122 -18.46 -17.98 -2.66
C SER A 122 -17.93 -18.86 -3.80
N GLY A 123 -17.04 -19.80 -3.45
CA GLY A 123 -16.52 -20.78 -4.41
C GLY A 123 -15.65 -20.18 -5.51
N ALA A 124 -14.96 -19.07 -5.25
CA ALA A 124 -14.02 -18.51 -6.23
C ALA A 124 -12.92 -19.52 -6.56
N ASP A 125 -12.65 -19.68 -7.85
CA ASP A 125 -11.70 -20.65 -8.40
C ASP A 125 -10.91 -20.08 -9.59
N GLU A 126 -11.02 -18.79 -9.86
CA GLU A 126 -10.40 -18.14 -11.01
C GLU A 126 -9.98 -16.69 -10.70
N VAL A 127 -8.89 -16.25 -11.32
CA VAL A 127 -8.48 -14.85 -11.39
C VAL A 127 -8.42 -14.43 -12.86
N GLN A 128 -8.96 -13.26 -13.20
CA GLN A 128 -8.89 -12.70 -14.54
C GLN A 128 -8.42 -11.24 -14.54
N ILE A 129 -7.61 -10.88 -15.53
CA ILE A 129 -7.19 -9.50 -15.82
C ILE A 129 -7.84 -9.07 -17.12
N GLY A 130 -8.57 -7.95 -17.11
CA GLY A 130 -9.24 -7.41 -18.29
C GLY A 130 -10.66 -7.94 -18.54
N GLN A 131 -11.20 -8.81 -17.68
CA GLN A 131 -12.55 -9.37 -17.79
C GLN A 131 -13.07 -9.85 -16.41
N ASN A 132 -14.37 -10.14 -16.30
CA ASN A 132 -14.96 -10.80 -15.13
C ASN A 132 -14.66 -12.30 -15.06
N ALA A 133 -14.06 -12.75 -13.97
CA ALA A 133 -13.87 -14.15 -13.58
C ALA A 133 -15.20 -14.79 -13.17
N ARG A 134 -16.02 -15.17 -14.15
CA ARG A 134 -17.35 -15.77 -13.96
C ARG A 134 -17.78 -16.59 -15.17
N SER A 135 -18.89 -17.31 -15.08
CA SER A 135 -19.35 -18.23 -16.14
C SER A 135 -19.77 -17.62 -17.48
N THR A 136 -19.66 -16.31 -17.64
CA THR A 136 -19.99 -15.62 -18.88
C THR A 136 -18.94 -14.57 -19.15
N ASN A 137 -18.42 -14.56 -20.38
CA ASN A 137 -17.41 -13.62 -20.83
C ASN A 137 -18.06 -12.24 -20.98
N ASP A 138 -17.74 -11.32 -20.08
CA ASP A 138 -18.17 -9.92 -20.15
C ASP A 138 -17.30 -8.99 -19.28
N GLY A 139 -17.56 -7.69 -19.37
CA GLY A 139 -16.79 -6.69 -18.62
C GLY A 139 -15.41 -6.46 -19.19
N ASP A 140 -15.24 -6.69 -20.50
CA ASP A 140 -13.99 -6.47 -21.22
C ASP A 140 -13.45 -5.06 -20.93
N LEU A 141 -12.19 -4.97 -20.53
CA LEU A 141 -11.50 -3.70 -20.43
C LEU A 141 -11.09 -3.22 -21.82
N LEU A 142 -11.37 -1.96 -22.13
CA LEU A 142 -10.85 -1.26 -23.30
C LEU A 142 -9.70 -0.36 -22.82
N GLY A 143 -8.48 -0.89 -22.85
CA GLY A 143 -7.32 -0.19 -22.30
C GLY A 143 -6.13 -1.09 -22.02
N ASP A 144 -5.23 -0.61 -21.16
CA ASP A 144 -4.01 -1.28 -20.74
C ASP A 144 -4.03 -1.58 -19.23
N VAL A 145 -3.47 -2.72 -18.83
CA VAL A 145 -3.23 -3.09 -17.42
C VAL A 145 -1.77 -3.40 -17.17
N ALA A 146 -1.28 -3.03 -15.99
CA ALA A 146 0.06 -3.32 -15.49
C ALA A 146 0.03 -3.55 -13.98
N GLU A 147 1.07 -4.20 -13.43
CA GLU A 147 1.28 -4.31 -11.98
C GLU A 147 0.06 -4.88 -11.21
N ALA A 148 -0.62 -5.87 -11.78
CA ALA A 148 -1.78 -6.50 -11.16
C ALA A 148 -1.34 -7.34 -9.94
N ALA A 149 -1.92 -7.09 -8.78
CA ALA A 149 -1.50 -7.69 -7.51
C ALA A 149 -2.66 -7.99 -6.57
N ILE A 150 -2.53 -9.04 -5.77
CA ILE A 150 -3.48 -9.43 -4.73
C ILE A 150 -2.73 -9.73 -3.44
N TRP A 151 -3.24 -9.19 -2.33
CA TRP A 151 -2.77 -9.47 -0.97
C TRP A 151 -3.86 -10.20 -0.17
N ASN A 152 -3.47 -11.15 0.68
CA ASN A 152 -4.38 -11.85 1.61
C ASN A 152 -4.65 -11.08 2.91
N VAL A 153 -4.54 -9.75 2.86
CA VAL A 153 -4.81 -8.83 3.96
C VAL A 153 -5.47 -7.57 3.42
N ALA A 154 -6.23 -6.90 4.28
CA ALA A 154 -6.72 -5.56 3.99
C ALA A 154 -5.58 -4.55 4.16
N LEU A 155 -5.14 -3.92 3.07
CA LEU A 155 -4.15 -2.85 3.12
C LEU A 155 -4.76 -1.59 3.74
N THR A 156 -3.94 -0.85 4.45
CA THR A 156 -4.27 0.47 5.00
C THR A 156 -4.25 1.54 3.92
N ASP A 157 -4.98 2.64 4.14
CA ASP A 157 -5.00 3.78 3.22
C ASP A 157 -3.59 4.31 2.90
N ALA A 158 -2.66 4.28 3.87
CA ALA A 158 -1.28 4.69 3.67
C ALA A 158 -0.49 3.72 2.76
N GLU A 159 -0.70 2.42 2.91
CA GLU A 159 -0.09 1.40 2.04
C GLU A 159 -0.62 1.51 0.60
N VAL A 160 -1.91 1.77 0.43
CA VAL A 160 -2.52 2.02 -0.88
C VAL A 160 -1.95 3.31 -1.52
N ALA A 161 -1.71 4.35 -0.73
CA ALA A 161 -1.07 5.58 -1.19
C ALA A 161 0.40 5.38 -1.63
N ILE A 162 1.13 4.44 -1.02
CA ILE A 162 2.50 4.08 -1.44
C ILE A 162 2.48 3.44 -2.83
N LEU A 163 1.57 2.48 -3.08
CA LEU A 163 1.42 1.84 -4.39
C LEU A 163 1.11 2.87 -5.49
N ALA A 164 0.22 3.83 -5.20
CA ALA A 164 -0.15 4.90 -6.13
C ALA A 164 1.01 5.84 -6.50
N LYS A 165 2.02 5.99 -5.63
CA LYS A 165 3.25 6.75 -5.92
C LYS A 165 4.23 6.04 -6.86
N GLY A 166 3.91 4.81 -7.28
CA GLY A 166 4.71 4.05 -8.24
C GLY A 166 5.59 3.00 -7.57
N TYR A 167 5.46 2.75 -6.27
CA TYR A 167 6.17 1.63 -5.65
C TYR A 167 5.59 0.30 -6.12
N SER A 168 6.48 -0.63 -6.47
CA SER A 168 6.09 -1.99 -6.85
C SER A 168 5.34 -2.69 -5.70
N PRO A 169 4.34 -3.53 -6.01
CA PRO A 169 3.70 -4.43 -5.05
C PRO A 169 4.68 -5.23 -4.18
N LEU A 170 5.87 -5.55 -4.69
CA LEU A 170 6.94 -6.22 -3.92
C LEU A 170 7.46 -5.41 -2.72
N SER A 171 7.17 -4.10 -2.65
CA SER A 171 7.62 -3.21 -1.58
C SER A 171 6.58 -2.96 -0.50
N VAL A 172 5.35 -3.46 -0.68
CA VAL A 172 4.22 -3.22 0.24
C VAL A 172 3.68 -4.57 0.71
N ARG A 173 3.83 -4.86 2.00
CA ARG A 173 3.41 -6.14 2.61
C ARG A 173 3.80 -7.37 1.77
N PRO A 174 5.07 -7.53 1.37
CA PRO A 174 5.49 -8.66 0.54
C PRO A 174 5.17 -10.01 1.17
N GLU A 175 5.11 -10.10 2.51
CA GLU A 175 4.73 -11.30 3.25
C GLU A 175 3.26 -11.70 3.09
N SER A 176 2.40 -10.77 2.70
CA SER A 176 0.96 -10.98 2.46
C SER A 176 0.60 -10.92 0.97
N LEU A 177 1.57 -10.66 0.10
CA LEU A 177 1.39 -10.63 -1.34
C LEU A 177 1.28 -12.08 -1.85
N VAL A 178 0.14 -12.43 -2.46
CA VAL A 178 -0.17 -13.81 -2.88
C VAL A 178 -0.28 -13.97 -4.39
N PHE A 179 -0.32 -12.86 -5.12
CA PHE A 179 -0.31 -12.82 -6.58
C PHE A 179 0.29 -11.50 -7.03
N TYR A 180 1.19 -11.54 -8.00
CA TYR A 180 1.73 -10.34 -8.62
C TYR A 180 2.21 -10.58 -10.05
N MET A 181 1.55 -9.91 -10.99
CA MET A 181 1.92 -9.87 -12.40
C MET A 181 2.36 -8.44 -12.77
N PRO A 182 3.68 -8.19 -12.91
CA PRO A 182 4.18 -6.92 -13.41
C PRO A 182 3.65 -6.62 -14.82
N LEU A 183 3.45 -7.67 -15.63
CA LEU A 183 3.10 -7.61 -17.05
C LEU A 183 4.18 -6.98 -17.95
N VAL A 184 5.41 -6.84 -17.43
CA VAL A 184 6.60 -6.41 -18.16
C VAL A 184 7.04 -7.48 -19.17
N ARG A 185 6.52 -7.38 -20.40
CA ARG A 185 6.78 -8.26 -21.57
C ARG A 185 6.36 -9.72 -21.45
N ASP A 186 6.51 -10.34 -20.30
CA ASP A 186 6.12 -11.74 -20.07
C ASP A 186 4.85 -11.82 -19.23
N ILE A 187 4.06 -12.87 -19.46
CA ILE A 187 2.86 -13.19 -18.69
C ILE A 187 3.26 -14.24 -17.67
N TYR A 188 3.55 -13.78 -16.46
CA TYR A 188 4.04 -14.62 -15.38
C TYR A 188 3.73 -13.96 -14.03
N ASP A 189 3.28 -14.78 -13.08
CA ASP A 189 3.11 -14.39 -11.68
C ASP A 189 4.39 -14.64 -10.90
N VAL A 190 4.96 -13.55 -10.39
CA VAL A 190 6.21 -13.50 -9.63
C VAL A 190 6.12 -14.24 -8.29
N ILE A 191 4.90 -14.48 -7.78
CA ILE A 191 4.67 -15.09 -6.47
C ILE A 191 4.32 -16.57 -6.59
N GLY A 192 3.22 -16.89 -7.26
CA GLY A 192 2.67 -18.25 -7.32
C GLY A 192 3.28 -19.16 -8.37
N ALA A 193 3.90 -18.60 -9.42
CA ALA A 193 4.49 -19.34 -10.54
C ALA A 193 3.55 -20.39 -11.18
N ILE A 194 2.25 -20.09 -11.24
CA ILE A 194 1.21 -20.94 -11.84
C ILE A 194 1.15 -20.70 -13.37
N ALA A 195 0.57 -21.63 -14.13
CA ALA A 195 0.35 -21.46 -15.56
C ALA A 195 -0.81 -20.49 -15.85
N PHE A 196 -0.62 -19.62 -16.83
CA PHE A 196 -1.60 -18.62 -17.28
C PHE A 196 -1.96 -18.85 -18.73
N THR A 197 -3.19 -18.51 -19.10
CA THR A 197 -3.62 -18.49 -20.50
C THR A 197 -3.80 -17.05 -20.94
N ASP A 198 -3.12 -16.70 -22.05
CA ASP A 198 -3.23 -15.40 -22.70
C ASP A 198 -4.24 -15.48 -23.83
N PHE A 199 -5.28 -14.64 -23.77
CA PHE A 199 -6.29 -14.52 -24.80
C PHE A 199 -6.01 -13.29 -25.68
N SER A 200 -4.89 -13.32 -26.40
CA SER A 200 -4.51 -12.33 -27.43
C SER A 200 -4.13 -10.94 -26.90
N THR A 201 -3.55 -10.84 -25.70
CA THR A 201 -3.07 -9.54 -25.21
C THR A 201 -1.92 -9.01 -26.07
N THR A 202 -1.78 -7.68 -26.11
CA THR A 202 -0.71 -7.02 -26.87
C THR A 202 0.26 -6.28 -25.96
N ILE A 203 1.50 -6.12 -26.39
CA ILE A 203 2.53 -5.42 -25.61
C ILE A 203 2.38 -3.91 -25.80
N THR A 204 2.24 -3.17 -24.70
CA THR A 204 2.11 -1.70 -24.71
C THR A 204 3.12 -1.02 -23.80
N ASP A 205 3.15 0.31 -23.75
CA ASP A 205 4.03 1.06 -22.84
C ASP A 205 3.64 0.84 -21.37
N HIS A 206 4.59 0.88 -20.43
CA HIS A 206 4.34 0.55 -19.03
C HIS A 206 4.47 1.76 -18.13
N PRO A 207 3.68 1.86 -17.04
CA PRO A 207 3.86 2.95 -16.08
C PRO A 207 5.26 2.89 -15.47
N PRO A 208 5.87 4.02 -15.11
CA PRO A 208 7.11 4.03 -14.34
C PRO A 208 6.87 3.42 -12.96
N ILE A 209 7.68 2.44 -12.57
CA ILE A 209 7.59 1.74 -11.28
C ILE A 209 8.95 1.74 -10.58
N ILE A 210 8.92 2.06 -9.29
CA ILE A 210 10.02 1.97 -8.34
C ILE A 210 10.04 0.53 -7.81
N TYR A 211 10.89 -0.30 -8.38
CA TYR A 211 11.12 -1.67 -7.92
C TYR A 211 12.12 -1.69 -6.75
N PRO A 212 11.99 -2.66 -5.83
CA PRO A 212 13.03 -2.87 -4.83
C PRO A 212 14.33 -3.22 -5.55
N SER A 213 15.38 -2.42 -5.30
CA SER A 213 16.71 -2.74 -5.83
C SER A 213 17.23 -4.00 -5.16
N ARG A 214 17.93 -4.86 -5.92
CA ARG A 214 18.80 -5.88 -5.32
C ARG A 214 19.71 -5.16 -4.32
N GLY A 215 19.68 -5.56 -3.05
CA GLY A 215 20.64 -5.06 -2.08
C GLY A 215 22.04 -5.31 -2.64
N ILE A 216 22.72 -4.26 -3.07
CA ILE A 216 24.17 -4.33 -3.21
C ILE A 216 24.65 -4.47 -1.77
N LEU A 217 24.94 -5.69 -1.35
CA LEU A 217 25.78 -5.97 -0.19
C LEU A 217 27.19 -5.48 -0.51
N GLY A 218 27.34 -4.17 -0.75
CA GLY A 218 28.58 -3.53 -0.41
C GLY A 218 28.66 -3.71 1.09
N ALA A 219 29.76 -4.28 1.58
CA ALA A 219 30.07 -4.20 2.99
C ALA A 219 30.02 -2.71 3.35
N ALA A 220 28.89 -2.26 3.89
CA ALA A 220 28.77 -0.95 4.45
C ALA A 220 29.75 -0.94 5.61
N ALA A 221 30.73 -0.04 5.57
CA ALA A 221 31.35 0.40 6.80
C ALA A 221 30.19 0.76 7.75
N ALA A 222 30.10 0.07 8.89
CA ALA A 222 28.95 0.08 9.77
C ALA A 222 28.50 1.53 10.06
N ALA A 223 27.38 1.94 9.47
CA ALA A 223 26.65 3.14 9.83
C ALA A 223 25.23 2.70 10.13
N GLY A 224 25.00 2.31 11.39
CA GLY A 224 23.69 1.91 11.88
C GLY A 224 22.72 3.09 11.89
N GLY A 225 21.51 2.88 11.39
CA GLY A 225 20.42 3.85 11.50
C GLY A 225 19.17 3.42 10.76
N VAL A 226 18.24 2.77 11.48
CA VAL A 226 16.85 2.60 11.05
C VAL A 226 16.12 3.91 11.35
N THR A 227 15.41 4.48 10.37
CA THR A 227 14.50 5.61 10.61
C THR A 227 13.05 5.11 10.63
N VAL A 228 12.41 5.22 11.80
CA VAL A 228 10.96 5.06 11.96
C VAL A 228 10.39 6.46 12.21
N SER A 229 9.55 6.96 11.30
CA SER A 229 8.73 8.16 11.53
C SER A 229 7.45 7.75 12.25
N ALA A 230 7.51 7.70 13.58
CA ALA A 230 6.34 7.72 14.44
C ALA A 230 6.48 8.92 15.38
N ALA A 231 5.40 9.67 15.59
CA ALA A 231 5.33 10.67 16.65
C ALA A 231 5.38 9.93 18.00
N LEU A 232 6.59 9.72 18.52
CA LEU A 232 6.79 9.15 19.84
C LEU A 232 6.39 10.19 20.88
N ALA A 233 5.48 9.86 21.79
CA ALA A 233 5.04 10.80 22.82
C ALA A 233 6.16 11.11 23.84
N THR A 234 7.11 10.18 24.03
CA THR A 234 8.18 10.30 25.03
C THR A 234 9.44 9.59 24.55
N ALA A 235 10.62 10.20 24.73
CA ALA A 235 11.92 9.52 24.65
C ALA A 235 12.72 9.76 25.93
N THR A 236 13.25 8.67 26.48
CA THR A 236 14.11 8.67 27.65
C THR A 236 15.45 8.05 27.26
N VAL A 237 16.55 8.79 27.46
CA VAL A 237 17.91 8.27 27.24
C VAL A 237 18.66 8.21 28.56
N LEU A 238 19.17 7.03 28.90
CA LEU A 238 20.12 6.79 30.00
C LEU A 238 21.50 6.47 29.43
N SER A 239 22.56 7.04 30.00
CA SER A 239 23.95 6.69 29.66
C SER A 239 24.60 5.89 30.80
N PRO A 240 24.91 4.59 30.61
CA PRO A 240 25.49 3.76 31.66
C PRO A 240 27.03 3.59 31.65
N VAL A 241 27.83 4.31 30.84
CA VAL A 241 29.29 4.04 30.73
C VAL A 241 30.18 5.30 30.76
N SER A 242 31.28 5.20 31.52
CA SER A 242 32.15 6.26 32.04
C SER A 242 33.09 6.98 31.03
N ALA A 243 32.92 6.82 29.72
CA ALA A 243 33.80 7.48 28.76
C ALA A 243 33.14 7.63 27.38
N VAL A 244 32.31 8.66 27.22
CA VAL A 244 31.92 9.15 25.89
C VAL A 244 31.86 10.69 25.95
N VAL A 245 32.70 11.36 25.15
CA VAL A 245 32.72 12.83 24.94
C VAL A 245 31.65 13.26 23.92
N THR A 246 30.61 12.45 23.74
CA THR A 246 29.54 12.68 22.78
C THR A 246 28.22 12.29 23.44
N GLY A 247 27.51 13.30 23.95
CA GLY A 247 26.27 13.13 24.68
C GLY A 247 25.13 12.57 23.84
N ALA A 248 24.07 12.10 24.51
CA ALA A 248 22.85 11.62 23.89
C ALA A 248 22.23 12.70 22.97
N LEU A 249 22.02 12.39 21.70
CA LEU A 249 21.34 13.27 20.75
C LEU A 249 19.92 12.73 20.52
N VAL A 250 18.90 13.46 20.95
CA VAL A 250 17.49 13.18 20.61
C VAL A 250 17.11 14.11 19.47
N SER A 251 16.82 13.57 18.28
CA SER A 251 16.44 14.34 17.08
C SER A 251 15.15 13.80 16.48
N SER A 252 14.01 14.27 16.99
CA SER A 252 12.67 14.00 16.46
C SER A 252 11.63 14.94 17.08
N VAL A 253 10.48 15.13 16.42
CA VAL A 253 9.33 15.88 16.97
C VAL A 253 8.70 15.03 18.08
N LEU A 254 8.85 15.45 19.34
CA LEU A 254 8.39 14.70 20.51
C LEU A 254 7.56 15.58 21.43
N ALA A 255 6.61 15.01 22.20
CA ALA A 255 5.96 15.81 23.25
C ALA A 255 6.91 16.06 24.44
N THR A 256 7.69 15.06 24.85
CA THR A 256 8.62 15.15 25.99
C THR A 256 9.97 14.47 25.72
N ALA A 257 11.08 15.12 26.09
CA ALA A 257 12.42 14.55 26.03
C ALA A 257 13.14 14.62 27.39
N THR A 258 13.70 13.49 27.85
CA THR A 258 14.41 13.39 29.13
C THR A 258 15.79 12.75 28.97
N ALA A 259 16.84 13.44 29.45
CA ALA A 259 18.22 12.94 29.53
C ALA A 259 18.69 12.87 30.99
N LEU A 260 19.14 11.69 31.43
CA LEU A 260 19.58 11.43 32.80
C LEU A 260 21.00 10.84 32.82
N SER A 261 21.88 11.37 33.69
CA SER A 261 23.22 10.83 33.91
C SER A 261 23.63 10.83 35.39
N PRO A 262 24.05 9.67 35.96
CA PRO A 262 24.49 9.58 37.35
C PRO A 262 26.01 9.80 37.58
N VAL A 263 26.80 10.16 36.57
CA VAL A 263 28.29 10.10 36.63
C VAL A 263 28.97 11.47 36.54
N SER A 264 30.11 11.66 37.23
CA SER A 264 30.80 12.93 37.53
C SER A 264 31.32 13.81 36.37
N THR A 265 31.27 13.38 35.11
CA THR A 265 31.88 14.12 33.98
C THR A 265 31.06 14.04 32.69
N HIS A 266 29.74 14.30 32.77
CA HIS A 266 28.83 14.15 31.63
C HIS A 266 28.23 15.49 31.17
N ILE A 267 28.00 15.61 29.87
CA ILE A 267 27.27 16.73 29.26
C ILE A 267 25.94 16.18 28.73
N ASN A 268 24.82 16.70 29.24
CA ASN A 268 23.51 16.40 28.68
C ASN A 268 23.13 17.48 27.67
N THR A 269 22.80 17.08 26.44
CA THR A 269 22.31 17.99 25.40
C THR A 269 20.98 17.49 24.87
N VAL A 270 19.92 18.29 25.00
CA VAL A 270 18.61 18.00 24.42
C VAL A 270 18.36 18.96 23.27
N SER A 271 18.23 18.44 22.04
CA SER A 271 18.06 19.24 20.81
C SER A 271 16.90 18.74 19.95
N ALA A 272 15.66 19.04 20.36
CA ALA A 272 14.46 18.56 19.68
C ALA A 272 13.30 19.59 19.74
N PRO A 273 12.43 19.67 18.72
CA PRO A 273 11.18 20.43 18.81
C PRO A 273 10.19 19.65 19.70
N VAL A 274 10.06 20.09 20.97
CA VAL A 274 9.27 19.38 21.99
C VAL A 274 8.46 20.30 22.88
N ALA A 275 7.36 19.81 23.48
CA ALA A 275 6.58 20.59 24.44
C ALA A 275 7.31 20.73 25.79
N THR A 276 8.02 19.68 26.22
CA THR A 276 8.80 19.66 27.48
C THR A 276 10.18 19.04 27.27
N ALA A 277 11.23 19.67 27.81
CA ALA A 277 12.58 19.12 27.85
C ALA A 277 13.19 19.17 29.25
N THR A 278 13.81 18.06 29.65
CA THR A 278 14.45 17.88 30.97
C THR A 278 15.83 17.23 30.83
N ALA A 279 16.83 17.87 31.44
CA ALA A 279 18.20 17.34 31.55
C ALA A 279 18.64 17.38 33.02
N LEU A 280 19.02 16.23 33.58
CA LEU A 280 19.45 16.10 34.99
C LEU A 280 20.80 15.37 35.11
N SER A 281 21.64 15.89 36.00
CA SER A 281 22.94 15.33 36.39
C SER A 281 23.09 15.37 37.91
N PHE A 282 23.63 14.31 38.52
CA PHE A 282 23.63 14.15 39.99
C PHE A 282 25.02 14.25 40.67
N ALA A 283 26.05 14.80 40.02
CA ALA A 283 27.42 14.88 40.57
C ALA A 283 28.07 16.28 40.39
N ALA A 284 29.35 16.45 40.71
CA ALA A 284 29.98 17.75 41.00
C ALA A 284 30.64 18.54 39.82
N LEU A 285 30.67 18.02 38.59
CA LEU A 285 31.30 18.69 37.44
C LEU A 285 30.53 18.41 36.12
N HIS A 286 29.47 19.19 35.85
CA HIS A 286 28.50 18.90 34.78
C HIS A 286 28.06 20.14 34.00
N ILE A 287 27.60 19.90 32.77
CA ILE A 287 26.94 20.91 31.95
C ILE A 287 25.64 20.31 31.39
N ASN A 288 24.52 20.97 31.66
CA ASN A 288 23.22 20.63 31.08
C ASN A 288 22.83 21.74 30.08
N THR A 289 22.58 21.34 28.84
CA THR A 289 22.20 22.25 27.74
C THR A 289 20.89 21.78 27.10
N VAL A 290 19.93 22.70 26.99
CA VAL A 290 18.63 22.45 26.35
C VAL A 290 18.46 23.47 25.23
N LEU A 291 18.39 22.98 23.98
CA LEU A 291 18.23 23.78 22.77
C LEU A 291 16.97 23.28 22.03
N ALA A 292 15.82 23.84 22.35
CA ALA A 292 14.54 23.34 21.87
C ALA A 292 13.52 24.47 21.68
N SER A 293 12.52 24.25 20.82
CA SER A 293 11.36 25.13 20.64
C SER A 293 10.18 24.60 21.48
N LEU A 294 9.98 25.14 22.69
CA LEU A 294 9.09 24.56 23.72
C LEU A 294 8.18 25.58 24.40
N SER A 295 7.14 25.08 25.08
CA SER A 295 6.30 25.86 26.00
C SER A 295 6.88 25.93 27.42
N ALA A 296 7.74 24.99 27.83
CA ALA A 296 8.44 25.00 29.11
C ALA A 296 9.79 24.25 29.03
N ALA A 297 10.82 24.74 29.73
CA ALA A 297 12.16 24.13 29.83
C ALA A 297 12.62 24.05 31.28
N THR A 298 13.24 22.94 31.68
CA THR A 298 13.85 22.78 33.01
C THR A 298 15.24 22.16 32.90
N ALA A 299 16.25 22.84 33.44
CA ALA A 299 17.60 22.33 33.62
C ALA A 299 17.96 22.46 35.10
N LEU A 300 18.34 21.35 35.74
CA LEU A 300 18.72 21.35 37.16
C LEU A 300 20.14 20.80 37.26
N SER A 301 20.98 21.54 37.97
CA SER A 301 22.23 21.06 38.55
C SER A 301 22.04 21.11 40.07
N PRO A 302 22.45 20.07 40.82
CA PRO A 302 22.69 20.23 42.24
C PRO A 302 23.78 21.30 42.49
#